data_AF-A0A9P0LND1-F1
#
_entry.id   AF-A0A9P0LND1-F1
#
_cell.length_a   1.000
_cell.length_b   1.000
_cell.length_c   1.000
_cell.angle_alpha   90.00
_cell.angle_beta   90.00
_cell.angle_gamma   90.00
#
_symmetry.space_group_name_H-M   'P 1'
#
loop_
_entity.id
_entity.type
_entity.pdbx_description
1 polymer ?
#
loop_
_entity_poly.entity_id
_entity_poly.type
_entity_poly.pdbx_seq_one_letter_code
_entity_poly.pdbx_strand_id
1 'polypeptide(L)'
;MAKRKAESTDLFYSEESDDSDSSTQSDLEDSDYENSCEDGSDIEFSLSEDEEEANSEPIEPLHVPWVENGIPRPLFSYTDREGAQVPINIQDPVDIFELFFDDSIINLISEETNRYATQFIVHHGQKLKPKSRVRKWKNTSPNEIRTFIGLTVLQSSVQNLLLICIFRLARVLKRHFS
;
A
#
# COMPACT_ATOMS: atom_id res chain seq x y z
N MET A 1 -65.86 -19.20 -36.25
CA MET A 1 -65.13 -19.34 -37.53
C MET A 1 -63.65 -19.31 -37.23
N ALA A 2 -62.94 -20.36 -37.66
CA ALA A 2 -61.54 -20.61 -37.37
C ALA A 2 -60.69 -20.49 -38.65
N LYS A 3 -59.36 -20.45 -38.45
CA LYS A 3 -58.27 -20.71 -39.44
C LYS A 3 -58.00 -19.54 -40.41
N ARG A 4 -56.75 -19.18 -40.76
CA ARG A 4 -55.50 -19.94 -40.97
C ARG A 4 -54.27 -19.02 -40.85
N LYS A 5 -53.11 -19.66 -40.74
CA LYS A 5 -51.71 -19.18 -40.72
C LYS A 5 -51.15 -19.08 -42.16
N ALA A 6 -50.25 -18.12 -42.42
CA ALA A 6 -49.23 -18.06 -43.50
C ALA A 6 -48.24 -16.90 -43.16
N GLU A 7 -46.93 -17.10 -42.99
CA GLU A 7 -45.83 -17.08 -44.01
C GLU A 7 -45.32 -15.62 -44.24
N SER A 8 -44.15 -15.17 -43.77
CA SER A 8 -42.73 -15.44 -44.12
C SER A 8 -42.28 -14.95 -45.51
N THR A 9 -41.76 -13.71 -45.60
CA THR A 9 -40.77 -13.20 -46.59
C THR A 9 -40.29 -11.83 -46.09
N ASP A 10 -39.05 -11.64 -45.64
CA ASP A 10 -37.80 -11.40 -46.39
C ASP A 10 -37.72 -10.07 -47.18
N LEU A 11 -36.70 -9.30 -46.79
CA LEU A 11 -35.82 -8.44 -47.59
C LEU A 11 -36.28 -7.07 -48.12
N PHE A 12 -35.45 -6.10 -47.69
CA PHE A 12 -34.83 -5.03 -48.46
C PHE A 12 -35.69 -3.79 -48.75
N TYR A 13 -35.42 -2.74 -47.98
CA TYR A 13 -35.67 -1.36 -48.41
C TYR A 13 -34.47 -0.51 -47.95
N SER A 14 -33.66 -0.07 -48.92
CA SER A 14 -32.60 0.91 -48.71
C SER A 14 -33.10 2.31 -49.05
N GLU A 15 -32.88 3.20 -48.08
CA GLU A 15 -32.43 4.60 -48.17
C GLU A 15 -33.22 5.62 -49.01
N GLU A 16 -33.62 6.72 -48.35
CA GLU A 16 -33.09 8.06 -48.68
C GLU A 16 -33.47 9.14 -47.64
N SER A 17 -32.59 10.15 -47.56
CA SER A 17 -32.78 11.58 -47.21
C SER A 17 -32.37 12.13 -45.82
N ASP A 18 -31.38 13.05 -45.91
CA ASP A 18 -31.15 14.32 -45.19
C ASP A 18 -31.05 14.34 -43.65
N ASP A 19 -30.18 15.10 -42.97
CA ASP A 19 -29.28 16.22 -43.32
C ASP A 19 -28.35 16.49 -42.10
N SER A 20 -27.15 17.07 -42.35
CA SER A 20 -26.31 17.92 -41.47
C SER A 20 -26.20 17.71 -39.94
N ASP A 21 -24.97 17.54 -39.41
CA ASP A 21 -24.11 18.64 -38.90
C ASP A 21 -22.82 18.11 -38.22
N SER A 22 -21.75 18.89 -38.41
CA SER A 22 -20.58 19.09 -37.55
C SER A 22 -19.60 17.95 -37.26
N SER A 23 -18.44 18.11 -37.89
CA SER A 23 -17.13 17.64 -37.41
C SER A 23 -16.85 18.13 -36.00
N THR A 24 -16.51 17.22 -35.08
CA THR A 24 -15.50 17.52 -34.07
C THR A 24 -14.72 16.25 -33.75
N GLN A 25 -13.49 16.24 -34.23
CA GLN A 25 -12.46 15.30 -33.87
C GLN A 25 -12.20 15.45 -32.37
N SER A 26 -12.73 14.55 -31.55
CA SER A 26 -12.36 14.48 -30.13
C SER A 26 -11.06 13.70 -30.04
N ASP A 27 -9.96 14.44 -30.06
CA ASP A 27 -8.65 13.94 -29.70
C ASP A 27 -8.73 13.32 -28.30
N LEU A 28 -8.31 12.06 -28.22
CA LEU A 28 -8.16 11.32 -26.98
C LEU A 28 -6.97 11.92 -26.23
N GLU A 29 -7.24 12.83 -25.30
CA GLU A 29 -6.21 13.36 -24.42
C GLU A 29 -5.73 12.27 -23.46
N ASP A 30 -4.42 12.05 -23.59
CA ASP A 30 -3.53 11.17 -22.86
C ASP A 30 -3.65 11.41 -21.35
N SER A 31 -3.95 10.36 -20.59
CA SER A 31 -3.95 10.44 -19.14
C SER A 31 -2.50 10.44 -18.65
N ASP A 32 -1.96 11.62 -18.39
CA ASP A 32 -0.64 11.81 -17.78
C ASP A 32 -0.58 11.14 -16.40
N TYR A 33 -0.04 9.92 -16.37
CA TYR A 33 0.35 9.21 -15.16
C TYR A 33 1.64 9.84 -14.60
N GLU A 34 1.48 10.98 -13.93
CA GLU A 34 2.54 11.67 -13.19
C GLU A 34 2.87 10.88 -11.91
N ASN A 35 3.88 10.02 -12.02
CA ASN A 35 4.53 9.35 -10.90
C ASN A 35 5.40 10.36 -10.13
N SER A 36 4.78 11.10 -9.23
CA SER A 36 5.48 12.00 -8.31
C SER A 36 5.95 11.22 -7.08
N CYS A 37 7.11 10.58 -7.17
CA CYS A 37 7.92 10.29 -5.98
C CYS A 37 8.64 11.59 -5.61
N GLU A 38 8.00 12.39 -4.77
CA GLU A 38 8.64 13.56 -4.18
C GLU A 38 9.78 13.07 -3.25
N ASP A 39 10.97 13.58 -3.56
CA ASP A 39 12.22 13.55 -2.81
C ASP A 39 11.97 13.65 -1.31
N GLY A 40 12.31 12.58 -0.59
CA GLY A 40 12.21 12.53 0.87
C GLY A 40 13.27 13.43 1.47
N SER A 41 12.92 14.69 1.75
CA SER A 41 13.74 15.56 2.57
C SER A 41 14.02 14.84 3.89
N ASP A 42 15.30 14.69 4.25
CA ASP A 42 15.75 14.13 5.52
C ASP A 42 15.17 14.96 6.67
N ILE A 43 14.12 14.44 7.31
CA ILE A 43 13.52 15.06 8.50
C ILE A 43 14.28 14.51 9.71
N GLU A 44 15.19 15.34 10.23
CA GLU A 44 15.89 15.08 11.48
C GLU A 44 14.86 15.04 12.63
N PHE A 45 14.73 13.85 13.22
CA PHE A 45 13.83 13.57 14.32
C PHE A 45 14.45 14.10 15.63
N SER A 46 14.08 15.32 16.02
CA SER A 46 14.47 15.86 17.33
C SER A 46 13.45 15.39 18.38
N LEU A 47 13.85 14.38 19.15
CA LEU A 47 13.19 14.01 20.40
C LEU A 47 13.50 15.08 21.45
N SER A 48 12.49 15.84 21.85
CA SER A 48 12.56 16.60 23.10
C SER A 48 12.17 15.65 24.24
N GLU A 49 13.17 15.18 24.97
CA GLU A 49 12.99 14.43 26.22
C GLU A 49 12.69 15.44 27.33
N ASP A 50 11.45 15.49 27.78
CA ASP A 50 11.08 16.16 29.04
C ASP A 50 11.63 15.31 30.18
N GLU A 51 12.76 15.74 30.76
CA GLU A 51 13.42 15.09 31.89
C GLU A 51 12.65 15.37 33.19
N GLU A 52 11.79 14.43 33.58
CA GLU A 52 11.41 14.28 35.00
C GLU A 52 12.62 13.69 35.74
N GLU A 53 13.15 14.46 36.68
CA GLU A 53 14.35 14.20 37.47
C GLU A 53 14.23 12.89 38.28
N ALA A 54 14.58 11.76 37.67
CA ALA A 54 14.86 10.51 38.35
C ALA A 54 16.38 10.31 38.33
N ASN A 55 17.00 10.38 39.51
CA ASN A 55 18.42 10.16 39.75
C ASN A 55 18.84 8.73 39.31
N SER A 56 19.10 8.55 38.01
CA SER A 56 19.74 7.39 37.41
C SER A 56 21.07 7.83 36.82
N GLU A 57 22.15 7.11 37.16
CA GLU A 57 23.48 7.39 36.63
C GLU A 57 23.47 7.45 35.09
N PRO A 58 24.31 8.30 34.46
CA PRO A 58 24.33 8.43 33.00
C PRO A 58 24.65 7.09 32.35
N ILE A 59 23.68 6.50 31.64
CA ILE A 59 23.91 5.34 30.78
C ILE A 59 24.63 5.89 29.55
N GLU A 60 25.95 5.81 29.53
CA GLU A 60 26.72 6.10 28.32
C GLU A 60 26.21 5.17 27.19
N PRO A 61 25.83 5.72 26.02
CA PRO A 61 25.41 4.89 24.90
C PRO A 61 26.61 4.04 24.46
N LEU A 62 26.57 2.74 24.80
CA LEU A 62 27.50 1.74 24.34
C LEU A 62 27.38 1.63 22.81
N HIS A 63 28.08 2.50 22.10
CA HIS A 63 28.30 2.37 20.67
C HIS A 63 29.25 1.19 20.46
N VAL A 64 28.69 -0.02 20.45
CA VAL A 64 29.43 -1.24 20.13
C VAL A 64 29.52 -1.31 18.60
N PRO A 65 30.68 -1.04 17.99
CA PRO A 65 30.82 -1.19 16.54
C PRO A 65 30.57 -2.65 16.16
N TRP A 66 29.95 -2.89 15.01
CA TRP A 66 29.88 -4.22 14.43
C TRP A 66 31.29 -4.70 14.12
N VAL A 67 31.83 -5.57 14.96
CA VAL A 67 33.14 -6.20 14.75
C VAL A 67 32.92 -7.55 14.08
N GLU A 68 33.65 -7.83 13.01
CA GLU A 68 33.71 -9.17 12.43
C GLU A 68 34.61 -10.05 13.31
N ASN A 69 34.11 -10.42 14.48
CA ASN A 69 34.75 -11.38 15.36
C ASN A 69 34.29 -12.77 14.91
N GLY A 70 35.09 -13.39 14.03
CA GLY A 70 34.92 -14.76 13.51
C GLY A 70 34.97 -15.88 14.57
N ILE A 71 34.58 -15.57 15.81
CA ILE A 71 34.35 -16.51 16.88
C ILE A 71 33.15 -17.36 16.48
N PRO A 72 33.32 -18.69 16.33
CA PRO A 72 32.19 -19.59 16.11
C PRO A 72 31.20 -19.41 17.27
N ARG A 73 29.94 -19.08 16.98
CA ARG A 73 28.92 -19.00 18.02
C ARG A 73 28.82 -20.37 18.70
N PRO A 74 28.89 -20.45 20.04
CA PRO A 74 28.78 -21.71 20.73
C PRO A 74 27.45 -22.38 20.38
N LEU A 75 27.51 -23.65 20.00
CA LEU A 75 26.33 -24.46 19.76
C LEU A 75 25.60 -24.64 21.08
N PHE A 76 24.39 -24.11 21.21
CA PHE A 76 23.52 -24.40 22.33
C PHE A 76 22.63 -25.59 21.97
N SER A 77 22.43 -26.49 22.94
CA SER A 77 21.43 -27.54 22.81
C SER A 77 20.06 -26.93 23.09
N TYR A 78 19.14 -27.01 22.13
CA TYR A 78 17.76 -26.61 22.34
C TYR A 78 17.07 -27.67 23.22
N THR A 79 16.79 -27.32 24.47
CA THR A 79 16.19 -28.24 25.47
C THR A 79 14.68 -28.05 25.61
N ASP A 80 14.13 -27.02 24.96
CA ASP A 80 12.71 -26.69 25.02
C ASP A 80 11.87 -27.56 24.09
N ARG A 81 10.55 -27.46 24.25
CA ARG A 81 9.61 -28.17 23.37
C ARG A 81 9.64 -27.54 21.99
N GLU A 82 10.08 -28.35 21.03
CA GLU A 82 9.98 -28.03 19.61
C GLU A 82 8.52 -28.00 19.15
N GLY A 83 8.23 -27.11 18.20
CA GLY A 83 6.90 -26.94 17.61
C GLY A 83 6.07 -25.81 18.23
N ALA A 84 4.84 -25.70 17.77
CA ALA A 84 3.94 -24.64 18.21
C ALA A 84 3.49 -24.89 19.65
N GLN A 85 3.68 -23.87 20.50
CA GLN A 85 3.32 -23.93 21.91
C GLN A 85 1.85 -23.54 22.17
N VAL A 86 1.15 -23.09 21.12
CA VAL A 86 -0.27 -22.72 21.16
C VAL A 86 -1.09 -23.90 20.60
N PRO A 87 -2.26 -24.24 21.18
CA PRO A 87 -3.12 -25.27 20.62
C PRO A 87 -3.55 -24.91 19.19
N ILE A 88 -2.90 -25.54 18.21
CA ILE A 88 -3.23 -25.42 16.79
C ILE A 88 -4.44 -26.32 16.54
N ASN A 89 -5.65 -25.86 16.88
CA ASN A 89 -6.87 -26.37 16.25
C ASN A 89 -7.21 -25.47 15.05
N ILE A 90 -6.24 -25.33 14.16
CA ILE A 90 -6.27 -24.36 13.07
C ILE A 90 -6.97 -25.01 11.89
N GLN A 91 -8.12 -24.46 11.53
CA GLN A 91 -8.83 -24.85 10.31
C GLN A 91 -8.64 -23.80 9.22
N ASP A 92 -8.38 -22.53 9.58
CA ASP A 92 -8.20 -21.42 8.66
C ASP A 92 -6.81 -20.77 8.83
N PRO A 93 -6.04 -20.54 7.75
CA PRO A 93 -4.84 -19.70 7.78
C PRO A 93 -5.02 -18.33 8.46
N VAL A 94 -6.23 -17.78 8.46
CA VAL A 94 -6.56 -16.53 9.19
C VAL A 94 -6.36 -16.68 10.69
N ASP A 95 -6.68 -17.85 11.27
CA ASP A 95 -6.50 -18.11 12.70
C ASP A 95 -5.02 -18.00 13.10
N ILE A 96 -4.09 -18.41 12.22
CA ILE A 96 -2.64 -18.23 12.43
C ILE A 96 -2.26 -16.76 12.38
N PHE A 97 -2.80 -16.02 11.41
CA PHE A 97 -2.50 -14.60 11.25
C PHE A 97 -2.90 -13.80 12.50
N GLU A 98 -4.06 -14.09 13.07
CA GLU A 98 -4.59 -13.41 14.26
C GLU A 98 -3.79 -13.69 15.53
N LEU A 99 -2.97 -14.75 15.58
CA LEU A 99 -2.01 -14.96 16.68
C LEU A 99 -0.90 -13.90 16.72
N PHE A 100 -0.55 -13.34 15.57
CA PHE A 100 0.49 -12.30 15.46
C PHE A 100 -0.11 -10.90 15.38
N PHE A 101 -1.25 -10.76 14.72
CA PHE A 101 -1.96 -9.51 14.51
C PHE A 101 -3.34 -9.57 15.14
N ASP A 102 -3.35 -9.57 16.48
CA ASP A 102 -4.58 -9.51 17.25
C ASP A 102 -5.28 -8.15 17.09
N ASP A 103 -6.52 -8.07 17.58
CA ASP A 103 -7.29 -6.82 17.54
C ASP A 103 -6.58 -5.67 18.27
N SER A 104 -5.81 -5.95 19.32
CA SER A 104 -5.15 -4.91 20.10
C SER A 104 -4.06 -4.22 19.28
N ILE A 105 -3.23 -4.98 18.59
CA ILE A 105 -2.16 -4.48 17.72
C ILE A 105 -2.77 -3.76 16.51
N ILE A 106 -3.80 -4.34 15.89
CA ILE A 106 -4.45 -3.73 14.74
C ILE A 106 -5.09 -2.39 15.11
N ASN A 107 -5.79 -2.32 16.25
CA ASN A 107 -6.36 -1.08 16.74
C ASN A 107 -5.28 -0.05 17.05
N LEU A 108 -4.19 -0.45 17.73
CA LEU A 108 -3.05 0.41 18.02
C LEU A 108 -2.45 1.00 16.75
N ILE A 109 -2.18 0.18 15.72
CA ILE A 109 -1.66 0.65 14.44
C ILE A 109 -2.61 1.67 13.80
N SER A 110 -3.91 1.39 13.84
CA SER A 110 -4.94 2.29 13.30
C SER A 110 -4.94 3.64 14.02
N GLU A 111 -4.91 3.64 15.35
CA GLU A 111 -4.87 4.85 16.18
C GLU A 111 -3.61 5.67 15.95
N GLU A 112 -2.45 5.02 15.95
CA GLU A 112 -1.15 5.64 15.72
C GLU A 112 -1.04 6.26 14.32
N THR A 113 -1.52 5.55 13.30
CA THR A 113 -1.54 6.05 11.91
C THR A 113 -2.41 7.32 11.81
N ASN A 114 -3.57 7.32 12.47
CA ASN A 114 -4.47 8.47 12.48
C ASN A 114 -3.89 9.66 13.26
N ARG A 115 -3.25 9.39 14.39
CA ARG A 115 -2.56 10.40 15.19
C ARG A 115 -1.45 11.06 14.37
N TYR A 116 -0.61 10.25 13.73
CA TYR A 116 0.48 10.73 12.88
C TYR A 116 -0.06 11.56 11.72
N ALA A 117 -1.08 11.08 11.01
CA ALA A 117 -1.65 11.83 9.88
C ALA A 117 -2.19 13.19 10.30
N THR A 118 -2.83 13.26 11.47
CA THR A 118 -3.31 14.53 12.04
C THR A 118 -2.15 15.47 12.35
N GLN A 119 -1.11 14.98 13.04
CA GLN A 119 0.08 15.75 13.34
C GLN A 119 0.76 16.26 12.06
N PHE A 120 0.93 15.39 11.07
CA PHE A 120 1.53 15.73 9.79
C PHE A 120 0.76 16.84 9.06
N ILE A 121 -0.57 16.73 9.00
CA ILE A 121 -1.42 17.74 8.34
C ILE A 121 -1.36 19.07 9.10
N VAL A 122 -1.34 19.06 10.42
CA VAL A 122 -1.22 20.28 11.24
C VAL A 122 0.14 20.96 11.01
N HIS A 123 1.24 20.21 11.04
CA HIS A 123 2.58 20.78 10.91
C HIS A 123 2.96 21.16 9.48
N HIS A 124 2.52 20.40 8.47
CA HIS A 124 2.95 20.56 7.08
C HIS A 124 1.85 21.04 6.12
N GLY A 125 0.58 21.09 6.55
CA GLY A 125 -0.57 21.33 5.69
C GLY A 125 -0.54 22.63 4.89
N GLN A 126 0.09 23.68 5.44
CA GLN A 126 0.27 24.96 4.74
C GLN A 126 1.28 24.88 3.59
N LYS A 127 2.27 23.98 3.67
CA LYS A 127 3.30 23.76 2.65
C LYS A 127 2.84 22.79 1.55
N LEU A 128 1.77 22.04 1.79
CA LEU A 128 1.25 21.07 0.82
C LEU A 128 0.58 21.76 -0.37
N LYS A 129 0.90 21.29 -1.59
CA LYS A 129 0.21 21.68 -2.83
C LYS A 129 -1.32 21.53 -2.66
N PRO A 130 -2.14 22.44 -3.23
CA PRO A 130 -3.61 22.41 -3.07
C PRO A 130 -4.26 21.08 -3.47
N LYS A 131 -3.69 20.38 -4.46
CA LYS A 131 -4.17 19.08 -4.96
C LYS A 131 -3.50 17.86 -4.30
N SER A 132 -2.69 18.06 -3.24
CA SER A 132 -2.00 16.96 -2.55
C SER A 132 -3.01 15.94 -1.99
N ARG A 133 -2.70 14.64 -2.15
CA ARG A 133 -3.52 13.54 -1.62
C ARG A 133 -3.66 13.60 -0.11
N VAL A 134 -2.63 14.09 0.58
CA VAL A 134 -2.60 14.20 2.05
C VAL A 134 -3.69 15.14 2.56
N ARG A 135 -4.08 16.16 1.79
CA ARG A 135 -5.21 17.06 2.14
C ARG A 135 -6.57 16.35 2.17
N LYS A 136 -6.68 15.18 1.54
CA LYS A 136 -7.89 14.35 1.49
C LYS A 136 -7.79 13.15 2.42
N TRP A 137 -6.81 13.13 3.34
CA TRP A 137 -6.65 12.06 4.31
C TRP A 137 -7.95 11.85 5.10
N LYS A 138 -8.29 10.59 5.33
CA LYS A 138 -9.40 10.16 6.18
C LYS A 138 -8.83 9.19 7.20
N ASN A 139 -9.41 9.20 8.40
CA ASN A 139 -8.98 8.27 9.43
C ASN A 139 -9.15 6.84 8.94
N THR A 140 -8.09 6.06 9.09
CA THR A 140 -8.03 4.65 8.81
C THR A 140 -8.77 3.88 9.89
N SER A 141 -9.44 2.80 9.48
CA SER A 141 -10.10 1.85 10.35
C SER A 141 -9.27 0.57 10.57
N PRO A 142 -9.51 -0.18 11.65
CA PRO A 142 -8.88 -1.49 11.89
C PRO A 142 -9.02 -2.45 10.70
N ASN A 143 -10.18 -2.44 10.01
CA ASN A 143 -10.42 -3.27 8.83
C ASN A 143 -9.58 -2.87 7.62
N GLU A 144 -9.33 -1.58 7.43
CA GLU A 144 -8.44 -1.09 6.38
C GLU A 144 -6.98 -1.48 6.67
N ILE A 145 -6.56 -1.46 7.94
CA ILE A 145 -5.24 -1.96 8.35
C ILE A 145 -5.10 -3.46 8.06
N ARG A 146 -6.11 -4.28 8.42
CA ARG A 146 -6.13 -5.72 8.09
C ARG A 146 -6.03 -5.96 6.59
N THR A 147 -6.76 -5.17 5.80
CA THR A 147 -6.73 -5.23 4.33
C THR A 147 -5.35 -4.85 3.78
N PHE A 148 -4.74 -3.78 4.31
CA PHE A 148 -3.41 -3.33 3.93
C PHE A 148 -2.34 -4.40 4.20
N ILE A 149 -2.37 -5.03 5.38
CA ILE A 149 -1.44 -6.10 5.73
C ILE A 149 -1.66 -7.31 4.82
N GLY A 150 -2.91 -7.71 4.57
CA GLY A 150 -3.24 -8.79 3.64
C GLY A 150 -2.72 -8.55 2.22
N LEU A 151 -2.86 -7.33 1.70
CA LEU A 151 -2.29 -6.91 0.42
C LEU A 151 -0.76 -6.94 0.45
N THR A 152 -0.13 -6.52 1.54
CA THR A 152 1.32 -6.54 1.70
C THR A 152 1.87 -7.97 1.69
N VAL A 153 1.20 -8.90 2.38
CA VAL A 153 1.54 -10.33 2.36
C VAL A 153 1.38 -10.91 0.94
N LEU A 154 0.30 -10.56 0.25
CA LEU A 154 0.08 -10.96 -1.14
C LEU A 154 1.20 -10.44 -2.06
N GLN A 155 1.60 -9.17 -1.89
CA GLN A 155 2.71 -8.55 -2.62
C GLN A 155 4.06 -9.20 -2.29
N SER A 156 4.30 -9.59 -1.05
CA SER A 156 5.54 -10.27 -0.65
C SER A 156 5.68 -11.66 -1.29
N SER A 157 4.56 -12.32 -1.58
CA SER A 157 4.53 -13.66 -2.18
C SER A 157 4.89 -13.64 -3.67
N VAL A 158 4.74 -12.48 -4.33
CA VAL A 158 5.18 -12.29 -5.71
C VAL A 158 6.61 -11.74 -5.72
N GLN A 159 7.56 -12.68 -5.83
CA GLN A 159 9.02 -12.50 -5.72
C GLN A 159 9.66 -11.30 -6.46
N ASN A 160 8.98 -10.52 -7.30
CA ASN A 160 9.57 -9.42 -8.08
C ASN A 160 8.57 -8.38 -8.63
N LEU A 161 7.45 -8.08 -7.96
CA LEU A 161 6.44 -7.19 -8.57
C LEU A 161 6.76 -5.67 -8.45
N LEU A 162 7.59 -5.24 -7.49
CA LEU A 162 8.02 -3.83 -7.42
C LEU A 162 9.25 -3.51 -8.29
N LEU A 163 10.20 -4.43 -8.44
CA LEU A 163 11.36 -4.20 -9.31
C LEU A 163 10.96 -4.18 -10.79
N ILE A 164 10.16 -5.14 -11.27
CA ILE A 164 9.86 -5.25 -12.71
C ILE A 164 9.03 -4.05 -13.20
N CYS A 165 8.08 -3.54 -12.42
CA CYS A 165 7.27 -2.39 -12.81
C CYS A 165 8.09 -1.09 -12.87
N ILE A 166 8.94 -0.82 -11.87
CA ILE A 166 9.81 0.37 -11.85
C ILE A 166 10.87 0.29 -12.96
N PHE A 167 11.53 -0.86 -13.14
CA PHE A 167 12.57 -1.01 -14.15
C PHE A 167 12.04 -1.08 -15.59
N ARG A 168 10.80 -1.53 -15.82
CA ARG A 168 10.17 -1.49 -17.15
C ARG A 168 9.72 -0.09 -17.54
N LEU A 169 9.17 0.71 -16.63
CA LEU A 169 8.93 2.13 -16.88
C LEU A 169 10.23 2.89 -17.18
N ALA A 170 11.27 2.70 -16.37
CA ALA A 170 12.57 3.36 -16.57
C ALA A 170 13.25 2.98 -17.90
N ARG A 171 13.05 1.75 -18.41
CA ARG A 171 13.60 1.30 -19.71
C ARG A 171 12.84 1.84 -20.91
N VAL A 172 11.54 2.05 -20.79
CA VAL A 172 10.70 2.61 -21.87
C VAL A 172 10.98 4.10 -22.01
N LEU A 173 11.11 4.82 -20.89
CA LEU A 173 11.44 6.25 -20.88
C LEU A 173 12.85 6.55 -21.43
N LYS A 174 13.85 5.70 -21.16
CA LYS A 174 15.21 5.86 -21.73
C LYS A 174 15.30 5.61 -23.25
N ARG A 175 14.35 4.89 -23.84
CA ARG A 175 14.33 4.62 -25.30
C ARG A 175 13.63 5.70 -26.12
N HIS A 176 12.80 6.55 -25.47
CA HIS A 176 12.10 7.65 -26.14
C HIS A 176 12.87 8.99 -26.09
N PHE A 177 13.92 9.09 -25.28
CA PHE A 177 14.71 10.31 -25.08
C PHE A 177 16.20 10.16 -25.47
N SER A 178 16.53 9.26 -26.40
CA SER A 178 17.86 9.15 -27.02
C SER A 178 17.79 9.15 -28.53
#